data_AF-A0A7Z9MIM5-F1
#
_entry.id   AF-A0A7Z9MIM5-F1
#
_cell.length_a   1.000
_cell.length_b   1.000
_cell.length_c   1.000
_cell.angle_alpha   90.00
_cell.angle_beta   90.00
_cell.angle_gamma   90.00
#
_symmetry.space_group_name_H-M   'P 1'
#
loop_
_entity.id
_entity.type
_entity.pdbx_description
1 polymer ?
#
loop_
_entity_poly.entity_id
_entity_poly.type
_entity_poly.pdbx_seq_one_letter_code
_entity_poly.pdbx_strand_id
1 'polypeptide(L)'
;VVVDPGEDDTLAMLQEMRRGEPKLKIVQTEWSPKVSPQKCVLAQQTNIGLHQCKGDWVLYLQANEVLHENDLSHLLSLMKEHKDNSEVEAMLFERLTFWADYNHASAHWHPVNS
;
A
#
# COMPACT_ATOMS: atom_id res chain seq x y z
N VAL A 1 7.43 0.05 4.73
CA VAL A 1 6.24 0.34 5.55
C VAL A 1 6.50 1.59 6.36
N VAL A 2 5.64 2.60 6.21
CA VAL A 2 5.64 3.79 7.06
C VAL A 2 4.56 3.57 8.12
N VAL A 3 4.91 3.76 9.39
CA VAL A 3 4.03 3.37 10.50
C VAL A 3 4.14 4.39 11.64
N ASP A 4 3.00 4.71 12.25
CA ASP A 4 2.99 5.37 13.55
C ASP A 4 3.23 4.32 14.63
N PRO A 5 4.16 4.51 15.58
CA PRO A 5 4.38 3.57 16.67
C PRO A 5 3.11 3.28 17.48
N GLY A 6 2.20 4.26 17.56
CA GLY A 6 0.89 4.11 18.17
C GLY A 6 0.94 3.58 19.60
N GLU A 7 -0.19 3.00 20.01
CA GLU A 7 -0.33 2.27 21.28
C GLU A 7 -0.69 0.79 21.05
N ASP A 8 -0.81 0.36 19.79
CA ASP A 8 -1.13 -1.02 19.44
C ASP A 8 0.11 -1.85 19.06
N ASP A 9 -0.10 -3.14 18.79
CA ASP A 9 0.98 -4.08 18.50
C ASP A 9 1.52 -4.01 17.06
N THR A 10 1.04 -3.07 16.21
CA THR A 10 1.42 -3.00 14.80
C THR A 10 2.93 -2.88 14.61
N LEU A 11 3.58 -1.98 15.36
CA LEU A 11 5.02 -1.81 15.27
C LEU A 11 5.77 -3.07 15.73
N ALA A 12 5.31 -3.71 16.81
CA ALA A 12 5.91 -4.93 17.33
C ALA A 12 5.81 -6.09 16.31
N MET A 13 4.63 -6.25 15.68
CA MET A 13 4.41 -7.24 14.63
C MET A 13 5.30 -7.00 13.39
N LEU A 14 5.45 -5.75 12.96
CA LEU A 14 6.34 -5.42 11.85
C LEU A 14 7.81 -5.74 12.19
N GLN A 15 8.25 -5.45 13.41
CA GLN A 15 9.60 -5.78 13.88
C GLN A 15 9.84 -7.28 13.95
N GLU A 16 8.84 -8.06 14.37
CA GLU A 16 8.85 -9.52 14.33
C GLU A 16 9.05 -10.03 12.90
N MET A 17 8.18 -9.61 11.97
CA MET A 17 8.23 -10.01 10.56
C MET A 17 9.57 -9.69 9.91
N ARG A 18 10.16 -8.53 10.25
CA ARG A 18 11.45 -8.10 9.73
C ARG A 18 12.58 -9.10 10.02
N ARG A 19 12.48 -9.92 11.07
CA ARG A 19 13.49 -10.95 11.36
C ARG A 19 13.56 -12.04 10.29
N GLY A 20 12.43 -12.32 9.63
CA GLY A 20 12.33 -13.28 8.53
C GLY A 20 12.36 -12.65 7.12
N GLU A 21 12.09 -11.35 7.00
CA GLU A 21 12.03 -10.65 5.71
C GLU A 21 13.08 -9.53 5.62
N PRO A 22 14.27 -9.80 5.06
CA PRO A 22 15.37 -8.83 5.00
C PRO A 22 15.08 -7.63 4.09
N LYS A 23 14.11 -7.73 3.16
CA LYS A 23 13.70 -6.60 2.32
C LYS A 23 12.74 -5.65 3.02
N LEU A 24 12.17 -6.04 4.17
CA LEU A 24 11.23 -5.22 4.92
C LEU A 24 11.94 -4.04 5.59
N LYS A 25 11.67 -2.84 5.07
CA LYS A 25 12.10 -1.57 5.68
C LYS A 25 10.93 -0.93 6.42
N ILE A 26 11.15 -0.62 7.70
CA ILE A 26 10.18 0.03 8.58
C ILE A 26 10.67 1.46 8.81
N VAL A 27 9.82 2.44 8.53
CA VAL A 27 10.04 3.86 8.79
C VAL A 27 9.01 4.29 9.81
N GLN A 28 9.47 4.68 11.00
CA GLN A 28 8.60 5.17 12.06
C GLN A 28 8.43 6.68 11.91
N THR A 29 7.20 7.16 12.06
CA THR A 29 6.83 8.57 11.87
C THR A 29 5.75 8.93 12.87
N GLU A 30 5.79 10.11 13.47
CA GLU A 30 4.69 10.58 14.33
C GLU A 30 3.58 11.22 13.50
N TRP A 31 2.35 10.73 13.67
CA TRP A 31 1.19 11.20 12.93
C TRP A 31 0.49 12.30 13.73
N SER A 32 0.56 13.54 13.23
CA SER A 32 0.01 14.67 13.95
C SER A 32 -1.52 14.63 13.99
N PRO A 33 -2.17 14.61 15.17
CA PRO A 33 -3.63 14.66 15.28
C PRO A 33 -4.21 16.04 14.92
N LYS A 34 -3.33 17.05 14.75
CA LYS A 34 -3.71 18.43 14.38
C LYS A 34 -3.94 18.58 12.86
N VAL A 35 -3.51 17.60 12.06
CA VAL A 35 -3.69 17.65 10.61
C VAL A 35 -5.09 17.15 10.28
N SER A 36 -5.89 18.03 9.70
CA SER A 36 -7.24 17.74 9.23
C SER A 36 -7.39 18.21 7.79
N PRO A 37 -8.06 17.42 6.93
CA PRO A 37 -8.66 16.10 7.19
C PRO A 37 -7.62 14.98 7.33
N GLN A 38 -7.99 13.86 7.99
CA GLN A 38 -7.09 12.71 8.24
C GLN A 38 -6.43 12.15 6.97
N LYS A 39 -7.09 12.25 5.81
CA LYS A 39 -6.51 11.89 4.50
C LYS A 39 -5.22 12.65 4.16
N CYS A 40 -5.03 13.85 4.71
CA CYS A 40 -3.79 14.62 4.53
C CYS A 40 -2.63 13.98 5.29
N VAL A 41 -2.87 13.40 6.48
CA VAL A 41 -1.85 12.62 7.19
C VAL A 41 -1.46 11.42 6.35
N LEU A 42 -2.44 10.66 5.84
CA LEU A 42 -2.16 9.49 5.01
C LEU A 42 -1.34 9.85 3.77
N ALA A 43 -1.68 10.94 3.07
CA ALA A 43 -0.90 11.43 1.94
C ALA A 43 0.54 11.81 2.31
N GLN A 44 0.76 12.44 3.47
CA GLN A 44 2.10 12.74 3.97
C GLN A 44 2.91 11.45 4.20
N GLN A 45 2.31 10.44 4.81
CA GLN A 45 2.98 9.16 5.06
C GLN A 45 3.28 8.39 3.77
N THR A 46 2.35 8.42 2.81
CA THR A 46 2.56 7.88 1.47
C THR A 46 3.77 8.52 0.79
N ASN A 47 3.88 9.84 0.85
CA ASN A 47 5.01 10.56 0.26
C ASN A 47 6.34 10.22 0.95
N ILE A 48 6.35 10.10 2.28
CA ILE A 48 7.53 9.66 3.04
C ILE A 48 7.96 8.26 2.56
N GLY A 49 7.02 7.34 2.40
CA GLY A 49 7.29 5.99 1.91
C GLY A 49 7.83 5.99 0.48
N LEU A 50 7.20 6.76 -0.41
CA LEU A 50 7.60 6.90 -1.80
C LEU A 50 9.04 7.41 -1.94
N HIS A 51 9.45 8.40 -1.13
CA HIS A 51 10.82 8.91 -1.13
C HIS A 51 11.89 7.87 -0.72
N GLN A 52 11.50 6.76 -0.10
CA GLN A 52 12.40 5.67 0.27
C GLN A 52 12.50 4.59 -0.82
N CYS A 53 11.60 4.61 -1.81
CA CYS A 53 11.58 3.66 -2.90
C CYS A 53 12.68 3.97 -3.93
N LYS A 54 13.21 2.91 -4.54
CA LYS A 54 14.29 2.97 -5.55
C LYS A 54 14.05 2.04 -6.74
N GLY A 55 12.88 1.43 -6.80
CA GLY A 55 12.54 0.51 -7.90
C GLY A 55 12.11 1.28 -9.14
N ASP A 56 12.16 0.60 -10.29
CA ASP A 56 11.63 1.13 -11.56
C ASP A 56 10.13 1.45 -11.44
N TRP A 57 9.44 0.68 -10.60
CA TRP A 57 8.02 0.82 -10.28
C TRP A 57 7.82 0.80 -8.76
N VAL A 58 6.77 1.49 -8.31
CA VAL A 58 6.33 1.48 -6.91
C VAL A 58 4.89 1.00 -6.84
N LEU A 59 4.67 -0.08 -6.08
CA LEU A 59 3.33 -0.51 -5.70
C LEU A 59 2.95 0.15 -4.37
N TYR A 60 1.85 0.90 -4.39
CA TYR A 60 1.30 1.57 -3.21
C TYR A 60 0.09 0.81 -2.69
N LEU A 61 0.09 0.48 -1.39
CA LEU A 61 -1.01 -0.16 -0.67
C LEU A 61 -1.13 0.42 0.74
N GLN A 62 -2.36 0.65 1.18
CA GLN A 62 -2.72 1.03 2.55
C GLN A 62 -2.87 -0.21 3.45
N ALA A 63 -2.84 -0.02 4.77
CA ALA A 63 -2.89 -1.12 5.74
C ALA A 63 -4.19 -1.96 5.69
N ASN A 64 -5.28 -1.39 5.19
CA ASN A 64 -6.57 -2.07 5.01
C ASN A 64 -6.80 -2.56 3.57
N GLU A 65 -5.78 -2.49 2.72
CA GLU A 65 -5.83 -2.96 1.34
C GLU A 65 -5.00 -4.23 1.20
N VAL A 66 -5.44 -5.13 0.31
CA VAL A 66 -4.73 -6.36 -0.03
C VAL A 66 -4.69 -6.50 -1.55
N LEU A 67 -3.60 -7.06 -2.06
CA LEU A 67 -3.46 -7.43 -3.46
C LEU A 67 -3.78 -8.93 -3.60
N HIS A 68 -4.61 -9.29 -4.59
CA HIS A 68 -4.92 -10.69 -4.84
C HIS A 68 -3.69 -11.41 -5.43
N GLU A 69 -3.31 -12.55 -4.87
CA GLU A 69 -2.09 -13.29 -5.25
C GLU A 69 -2.06 -13.72 -6.72
N ASN A 70 -3.21 -14.08 -7.28
CA ASN A 70 -3.35 -14.43 -8.71
C ASN A 70 -2.96 -13.28 -9.66
N ASP A 71 -3.05 -12.03 -9.23
CA ASP A 71 -2.75 -10.87 -10.07
C ASP A 71 -1.24 -10.59 -10.15
N LEU A 72 -0.44 -11.17 -9.26
CA LEU A 72 0.99 -10.90 -9.16
C LEU A 72 1.73 -11.24 -10.46
N SER A 73 1.38 -12.35 -11.10
CA SER A 73 2.04 -12.79 -12.34
C SER A 73 1.76 -11.83 -13.50
N HIS A 74 0.50 -11.39 -13.63
CA HIS A 74 0.08 -10.43 -14.63
C HIS A 74 0.69 -9.05 -14.41
N LEU A 75 0.65 -8.56 -13.16
CA LEU A 75 1.25 -7.29 -12.77
C LEU A 75 2.75 -7.23 -13.08
N LEU A 76 3.49 -8.29 -12.73
CA LEU A 76 4.92 -8.37 -13.02
C LEU A 76 5.21 -8.38 -14.53
N SER A 77 4.31 -8.95 -15.34
CA SER A 77 4.45 -8.93 -16.81
C SER A 77 4.30 -7.50 -17.33
N LEU A 78 3.25 -6.79 -16.92
CA LEU A 78 2.99 -5.40 -17.34
C LEU A 78 4.14 -4.47 -16.92
N MET A 79 4.60 -4.58 -15.67
CA MET A 79 5.73 -3.78 -15.17
C MET A 79 7.01 -4.00 -15.99
N LYS A 80 7.26 -5.23 -16.46
CA LYS A 80 8.42 -5.52 -17.32
C LYS A 80 8.24 -4.98 -18.73
N GLU A 81 7.05 -5.15 -19.30
CA GLU A 81 6.71 -4.69 -20.64
C GLU A 81 6.86 -3.17 -20.77
N HIS A 82 6.40 -2.42 -19.77
CA HIS A 82 6.38 -0.95 -19.80
C HIS A 82 7.57 -0.28 -19.11
N LYS A 83 8.53 -1.05 -18.59
CA LYS A 83 9.67 -0.50 -17.81
C LYS A 83 10.42 0.62 -18.53
N ASP A 84 10.66 0.46 -19.83
CA ASP A 84 11.43 1.40 -20.65
C ASP A 84 10.54 2.29 -21.55
N ASN A 85 9.21 2.25 -21.34
CA ASN A 85 8.26 3.04 -22.09
C ASN A 85 7.93 4.35 -21.34
N SER A 86 8.54 5.45 -21.76
CA SER A 86 8.36 6.77 -21.14
C SER A 86 6.95 7.35 -21.24
N GLU A 87 6.10 6.80 -22.11
CA GLU A 87 4.70 7.23 -22.27
C GLU A 87 3.78 6.61 -21.18
N VAL A 88 4.27 5.62 -20.44
CA VAL A 88 3.50 4.93 -19.39
C VAL A 88 4.02 5.33 -18.02
N GLU A 89 3.32 6.26 -17.38
CA GLU A 89 3.68 6.78 -16.05
C GLU A 89 3.04 6.02 -14.89
N ALA A 90 1.91 5.35 -15.12
CA ALA A 90 1.17 4.64 -14.08
C ALA A 90 0.29 3.51 -14.64
N MET A 91 0.02 2.52 -13.79
CA MET A 91 -0.96 1.46 -14.02
C MET A 91 -2.06 1.58 -12.97
N LEU A 92 -3.32 1.62 -13.40
CA LEU A 92 -4.46 1.64 -12.48
C LEU A 92 -4.89 0.22 -12.14
N PHE A 93 -5.22 0.01 -10.87
CA PHE A 93 -5.81 -1.23 -10.39
C PHE A 93 -7.32 -1.08 -10.32
N GLU A 94 -8.03 -2.09 -10.82
CA GLU A 94 -9.43 -2.26 -10.49
C GLU A 94 -9.55 -2.59 -9.00
N ARG A 95 -10.40 -1.84 -8.30
CA ARG A 95 -10.55 -1.94 -6.85
C ARG A 95 -11.87 -2.63 -6.53
N LEU A 96 -11.78 -3.80 -5.92
CA LEU A 96 -12.91 -4.44 -5.24
C LEU A 96 -12.93 -3.99 -3.78
N THR A 97 -14.03 -3.39 -3.33
CA THR A 97 -14.21 -3.01 -1.93
C THR A 97 -15.11 -4.05 -1.27
N PHE A 98 -14.62 -4.72 -0.23
CA PHE A 98 -15.44 -5.62 0.57
C PHE A 98 -15.46 -5.19 2.04
N TRP A 99 -16.61 -5.38 2.68
CA TRP A 99 -16.84 -5.20 4.10
C TRP A 99 -17.06 -6.56 4.73
N ALA A 100 -16.22 -6.94 5.69
CA ALA A 100 -16.33 -8.20 6.39
C ALA A 100 -16.34 -7.97 7.92
N ASP A 101 -17.29 -8.59 8.61
CA ASP A 101 -17.26 -8.83 10.05
C ASP A 101 -17.03 -10.33 10.31
N TYR A 102 -16.90 -10.72 11.58
CA TYR A 102 -16.62 -12.12 11.96
C TYR A 102 -17.65 -13.15 11.43
N ASN A 103 -18.85 -12.72 11.03
CA ASN A 103 -19.94 -13.58 10.59
C ASN A 103 -20.43 -13.31 9.15
N HIS A 104 -20.09 -12.18 8.54
CA HIS A 104 -20.60 -11.78 7.22
C HIS A 104 -19.54 -11.06 6.39
N ALA A 105 -19.48 -11.36 5.09
CA ALA A 105 -18.71 -10.61 4.11
C ALA A 105 -19.62 -10.14 2.97
N SER A 106 -19.48 -8.88 2.55
CA SER A 106 -20.18 -8.28 1.41
C SER A 106 -19.18 -7.55 0.51
N ALA A 107 -19.30 -7.65 -0.81
CA ALA A 107 -18.39 -7.02 -1.77
C ALA A 107 -19.16 -6.09 -2.72
N HIS A 108 -18.61 -4.90 -2.97
CA HIS A 108 -19.11 -3.91 -3.90
C HIS A 108 -18.02 -3.57 -4.93
N TRP A 109 -18.42 -3.54 -6.20
CA TRP A 109 -17.54 -3.22 -7.32
C TRP A 109 -17.67 -1.73 -7.66
N HIS A 110 -16.54 -1.01 -7.76
CA HIS A 110 -16.53 0.38 -8.21
C HIS A 110 -15.94 0.45 -9.64
N PRO A 111 -16.76 0.71 -10.67
CA PRO A 111 -16.23 0.91 -12.02
C PRO A 111 -15.35 2.17 -12.06
N VAL A 112 -14.17 2.06 -12.66
CA VAL A 112 -13.38 3.21 -13.08
C VAL A 112 -14.00 3.71 -14.39
N ASN A 113 -14.69 4.85 -14.38
CA ASN A 113 -15.14 5.47 -15.62
C ASN A 113 -13.91 6.03 -16.34
N SER A 114 -13.58 5.42 -17.48
CA SER A 114 -12.62 5.90 -18.48
C SER A 114 -13.06 7.22 -19.13
#